data_AF-M6HN75-F1
#
_entry.id   AF-M6HN75-F1
#
_cell.length_a   1.000
_cell.length_b   1.000
_cell.length_c   1.000
_cell.angle_alpha   90.00
_cell.angle_beta   90.00
_cell.angle_gamma   90.00
#
_symmetry.space_group_name_H-M   'P 1'
#
loop_
_entity.id
_entity.type
_entity.pdbx_description
1 polymer ?
#
loop_
_entity_poly.entity_id
_entity_poly.type
_entity_poly.pdbx_seq_one_letter_code
_entity_poly.pdbx_strand_id
1 'polypeptide(L)'
;MNNLSSRQNRAGSLLRILGEHLPPEVYKHLGPEVTGKLLETFHKTGKPDSKEEKEILSSFLNSLSKIQKEESIDPESLNLIRELEALLKEEKEERDLLQELKTKNSEEISKIVSSEKPDMIALVLCFGDPDVAADVLNDFPEMIKEEILIQIHDLDLSSEYEKNRLERFLKFKLEAIALEEKSLPIHNPKGKKAADLLGRLRPGDSQKIFARIREKRPGFAENIMEHFFRMEDLLFLEREPLNRFFLPFIRSFSRVL
;
A
#
# COMPACT_ATOMS: atom_id res chain seq x y z
N MET A 1 45.67 -0.89 -0.95
CA MET A 1 44.50 -0.26 -0.29
C MET A 1 43.95 -1.30 0.68
N ASN A 2 44.08 -1.05 1.99
CA ASN A 2 43.75 -2.04 3.02
C ASN A 2 42.23 -2.25 3.08
N ASN A 3 41.77 -3.39 2.58
CA ASN A 3 40.41 -3.88 2.81
C ASN A 3 40.24 -4.15 4.31
N LEU A 4 39.61 -3.21 5.00
CA LEU A 4 39.10 -3.41 6.36
C LEU A 4 38.06 -4.53 6.32
N SER A 5 38.02 -5.36 7.37
CA SER A 5 37.13 -6.53 7.42
C SER A 5 35.66 -6.13 7.22
N SER A 6 34.83 -7.01 6.63
CA SER A 6 33.42 -6.70 6.33
C SER A 6 32.60 -6.21 7.54
N ARG A 7 33.03 -6.51 8.78
CA ARG A 7 32.43 -6.00 10.03
C ARG A 7 32.77 -4.52 10.31
N GLN A 8 33.97 -4.06 10.00
CA GLN A 8 34.39 -2.67 10.25
C GLN A 8 33.68 -1.68 9.31
N ASN A 9 33.39 -2.09 8.07
CA ASN A 9 32.57 -1.30 7.14
C ASN A 9 31.09 -1.25 7.56
N ARG A 10 30.58 -2.28 8.24
CA ARG A 10 29.20 -2.32 8.72
C ARG A 10 28.92 -1.34 9.87
N ALA A 11 29.89 -1.12 10.77
CA ALA A 11 29.71 -0.20 11.90
C ALA A 11 29.60 1.27 11.43
N GLY A 12 30.45 1.70 10.50
CA GLY A 12 30.38 3.04 9.90
C GLY A 12 29.10 3.26 9.08
N SER A 13 28.65 2.24 8.36
CA SER A 13 27.40 2.28 7.59
C SER A 13 26.16 2.29 8.50
N LEU A 14 26.17 1.54 9.60
CA LEU A 14 25.11 1.58 10.61
C LEU A 14 25.05 2.95 11.29
N LEU A 15 26.20 3.55 11.61
CA LEU A 15 26.27 4.93 12.12
C LEU A 15 25.71 5.93 11.11
N ARG A 16 25.86 5.69 9.81
CA ARG A 16 25.28 6.55 8.77
C ARG A 16 23.77 6.46 8.68
N ILE A 17 23.19 5.30 9.02
CA ILE A 17 21.74 5.08 9.01
C ILE A 17 21.10 5.59 10.31
N LEU A 18 21.69 5.25 11.45
CA LEU A 18 21.09 5.49 12.77
C LEU A 18 21.68 6.70 13.51
N GLY A 19 22.81 7.25 13.06
CA GLY A 19 23.61 8.20 13.86
C GLY A 19 22.89 9.46 14.28
N GLU A 20 22.00 10.00 13.44
CA GLU A 20 21.15 11.16 13.76
C GLU A 20 20.06 10.85 14.79
N HIS A 21 19.74 9.57 14.97
CA HIS A 21 18.74 9.06 15.90
C HIS A 21 19.35 8.48 17.19
N LEU A 22 20.68 8.39 17.28
CA LEU A 22 21.36 7.89 18.49
C LEU A 22 21.45 8.99 19.55
N PRO A 23 21.03 8.71 20.81
CA PRO A 23 21.16 9.69 21.88
C PRO A 23 22.64 9.98 22.21
N PRO A 24 22.98 11.21 22.64
CA PRO A 24 24.35 11.60 23.00
C PRO A 24 25.03 10.67 24.01
N GLU A 25 24.24 10.04 24.87
CA GLU A 25 24.66 9.07 25.90
C GLU A 25 25.37 7.85 25.30
N VAL A 26 24.98 7.42 24.09
CA VAL A 26 25.63 6.30 23.38
C VAL A 26 27.10 6.60 23.15
N TYR A 27 27.43 7.81 22.68
CA TYR A 27 28.82 8.22 22.42
C TYR A 27 29.62 8.38 23.72
N LYS A 28 28.97 8.82 24.82
CA LYS A 28 29.60 8.86 26.15
C LYS A 28 29.97 7.45 26.62
N HIS A 29 29.08 6.48 26.45
CA HIS A 29 29.32 5.08 26.84
C HIS A 29 30.39 4.39 25.99
N LEU A 30 30.46 4.67 24.69
CA LEU A 30 31.49 4.15 23.80
C LEU A 30 32.89 4.71 24.15
N GLY A 31 32.94 5.92 24.70
CA GLY A 31 34.19 6.60 25.01
C GLY A 31 34.91 7.14 23.76
N PRO A 32 35.93 7.99 23.95
CA PRO A 32 36.55 8.76 22.87
C PRO A 32 37.30 7.89 21.85
N GLU A 33 37.95 6.82 22.30
CA GLU A 33 38.74 5.95 21.42
C GLU A 33 37.86 5.15 20.45
N VAL A 34 36.78 4.54 20.97
CA VAL A 34 35.84 3.75 20.15
C VAL A 34 35.04 4.66 19.24
N THR A 35 34.59 5.81 19.75
CA THR A 35 33.89 6.82 18.94
C THR A 35 34.77 7.32 17.80
N GLY A 36 36.05 7.58 18.05
CA GLY A 36 37.00 7.98 17.00
C GLY A 36 37.13 6.93 15.90
N LYS A 37 37.28 5.64 16.26
CA LYS A 37 37.33 4.54 15.29
C LYS A 37 36.03 4.40 14.51
N LEU A 38 34.88 4.59 15.16
CA LEU A 38 33.56 4.53 14.52
C LEU A 38 33.38 5.65 13.49
N LEU A 39 33.77 6.88 13.83
CA LEU A 39 33.76 8.02 12.91
C LEU A 39 34.73 7.83 11.74
N GLU A 40 35.91 7.27 11.99
CA GLU A 40 36.86 6.93 10.93
C GLU A 40 36.25 5.93 9.92
N THR A 41 35.51 4.93 10.41
CA THR A 41 34.78 4.01 9.52
C THR A 41 33.64 4.70 8.78
N PHE A 42 32.88 5.58 9.45
CA PHE A 42 31.79 6.36 8.83
C PHE A 42 32.27 7.23 7.66
N HIS A 43 33.45 7.84 7.77
CA HIS A 43 34.02 8.65 6.68
C HIS A 43 34.55 7.82 5.51
N LYS A 44 34.93 6.56 5.76
CA LYS A 44 35.41 5.62 4.73
C LYS A 44 34.28 4.90 4.01
N THR A 45 33.06 4.91 4.56
CA THR A 45 31.88 4.26 4.00
C THR A 45 30.99 5.24 3.24
N GLY A 46 30.53 4.84 2.05
CA GLY A 46 29.54 5.59 1.27
C GLY A 46 28.14 5.56 1.90
N LYS A 47 27.17 6.26 1.28
CA LYS A 47 25.76 6.02 1.60
C LYS A 47 25.39 4.63 1.06
N PRO A 48 24.92 3.69 1.89
CA PRO A 48 24.52 2.37 1.41
C PRO A 48 23.35 2.50 0.44
N ASP A 49 23.25 1.57 -0.51
CA ASP A 49 22.03 1.43 -1.31
C ASP A 49 20.91 0.76 -0.48
N SER A 50 19.70 0.73 -1.01
CA SER A 50 18.53 0.20 -0.30
C SER A 50 18.70 -1.27 0.12
N LYS A 51 19.44 -2.08 -0.65
CA LYS A 51 19.66 -3.49 -0.33
C LYS A 51 20.70 -3.63 0.80
N GLU A 52 21.81 -2.89 0.70
CA GLU A 52 22.87 -2.88 1.70
C GLU A 52 22.37 -2.33 3.05
N GLU A 53 21.56 -1.28 3.02
CA GLU A 53 20.91 -0.69 4.21
C GLU A 53 20.04 -1.73 4.95
N LYS A 54 19.23 -2.51 4.22
CA LYS A 54 18.41 -3.59 4.78
C LYS A 54 19.24 -4.72 5.39
N GLU A 55 20.31 -5.14 4.71
CA GLU A 55 21.21 -6.19 5.23
C GLU A 55 21.89 -5.74 6.54
N ILE A 56 22.29 -4.48 6.61
CA ILE A 56 22.93 -3.90 7.80
C ILE A 56 21.93 -3.83 8.96
N LEU A 57 20.73 -3.25 8.73
CA LEU A 57 19.70 -3.12 9.76
C LEU A 57 19.21 -4.48 10.27
N SER A 58 18.98 -5.44 9.37
CA SER A 58 18.55 -6.79 9.75
C SER A 58 19.62 -7.53 10.57
N SER A 59 20.90 -7.40 10.19
CA SER A 59 22.01 -7.95 10.98
C SER A 59 22.11 -7.31 12.37
N PHE A 60 21.80 -6.01 12.48
CA PHE A 60 21.81 -5.28 13.75
C PHE A 60 20.68 -5.73 14.67
N LEU A 61 19.44 -5.79 14.16
CA LEU A 61 18.29 -6.29 14.95
C LEU A 61 18.46 -7.75 15.39
N ASN A 62 19.02 -8.60 14.53
CA ASN A 62 19.36 -9.98 14.90
C ASN A 62 20.40 -10.06 16.03
N SER A 63 21.25 -9.05 16.17
CA SER A 63 22.21 -8.97 17.28
C SER A 63 21.53 -8.46 18.56
N LEU A 64 20.65 -7.46 18.45
CA LEU A 64 19.89 -6.94 19.59
C LEU A 64 18.93 -7.98 20.18
N SER A 65 18.25 -8.76 19.34
CA SER A 65 17.35 -9.83 19.77
C SER A 65 18.08 -10.99 20.47
N LYS A 66 19.37 -11.18 20.22
CA LYS A 66 20.20 -12.11 21.02
C LYS A 66 20.48 -11.55 22.41
N ILE A 67 20.84 -10.26 22.49
CA ILE A 67 21.08 -9.56 23.76
C ILE A 67 19.80 -9.52 24.61
N GLN A 68 18.63 -9.33 24.00
CA GLN A 68 17.31 -9.41 24.69
C GLN A 68 17.07 -10.71 25.44
N LYS A 69 17.66 -11.83 24.97
CA LYS A 69 17.48 -13.15 25.61
C LYS A 69 18.44 -13.35 26.78
N GLU A 70 19.51 -12.57 26.85
CA GLU A 70 20.61 -12.72 27.81
C GLU A 70 20.57 -11.66 28.92
N GLU A 71 20.00 -10.48 28.66
CA GLU A 71 19.92 -9.35 29.60
C GLU A 71 18.51 -8.74 29.69
N SER A 72 18.19 -8.14 30.84
CA SER A 72 16.96 -7.35 31.01
C SER A 72 17.09 -6.01 30.29
N ILE A 73 16.59 -5.92 29.07
CA ILE A 73 16.50 -4.66 28.31
C ILE A 73 15.36 -3.82 28.88
N ASP A 74 15.57 -2.50 28.96
CA ASP A 74 14.56 -1.57 29.43
C ASP A 74 13.36 -1.48 28.45
N PRO A 75 12.16 -1.07 28.93
CA PRO A 75 10.95 -1.04 28.10
C PRO A 75 11.01 -0.10 26.89
N GLU A 76 11.81 0.97 26.94
CA GLU A 76 11.91 1.97 25.87
C GLU A 76 12.74 1.42 24.71
N SER A 77 13.88 0.80 25.03
CA SER A 77 14.70 0.05 24.07
C SER A 77 13.93 -1.10 23.41
N LEU A 78 13.04 -1.79 24.14
CA LEU A 78 12.18 -2.83 23.57
C LEU A 78 11.15 -2.29 22.57
N ASN A 79 10.58 -1.10 22.82
CA ASN A 79 9.65 -0.47 21.89
C ASN A 79 10.37 -0.04 20.61
N LEU A 80 11.55 0.58 20.70
CA LEU A 80 12.35 0.94 19.54
C LEU A 80 12.72 -0.30 18.70
N ILE A 81 13.10 -1.41 19.34
CA ILE A 81 13.40 -2.65 18.61
C ILE A 81 12.15 -3.17 17.90
N ARG A 82 10.97 -3.11 18.54
CA ARG A 82 9.70 -3.50 17.89
C ARG A 82 9.32 -2.60 16.73
N GLU A 83 9.55 -1.29 16.85
CA GLU A 83 9.32 -0.32 15.77
C GLU A 83 10.26 -0.58 14.58
N LEU A 84 11.55 -0.81 14.84
CA LEU A 84 12.53 -1.17 13.81
C LEU A 84 12.21 -2.55 13.20
N GLU A 85 11.76 -3.51 13.99
CA GLU A 85 11.29 -4.80 13.49
C GLU A 85 10.02 -4.66 12.66
N ALA A 86 9.10 -3.77 13.02
CA ALA A 86 7.89 -3.48 12.26
C ALA A 86 8.23 -2.81 10.92
N LEU A 87 9.10 -1.80 10.91
CA LEU A 87 9.57 -1.14 9.69
C LEU A 87 10.30 -2.14 8.76
N LEU A 88 11.15 -3.01 9.32
CA LEU A 88 11.79 -4.07 8.54
C LEU A 88 10.83 -5.19 8.14
N LYS A 89 9.73 -5.42 8.86
CA LYS A 89 8.70 -6.41 8.52
C LYS A 89 7.73 -5.91 7.46
N GLU A 90 7.34 -4.64 7.52
CA GLU A 90 6.55 -3.97 6.49
C GLU A 90 7.26 -4.01 5.13
N GLU A 91 8.60 -4.09 5.10
CA GLU A 91 9.36 -4.36 3.87
C GLU A 91 9.76 -5.84 3.63
N LYS A 92 9.72 -6.73 4.65
CA LYS A 92 10.08 -8.16 4.52
C LYS A 92 8.97 -9.09 4.08
N GLU A 93 7.71 -8.65 4.10
CA GLU A 93 6.73 -9.25 3.20
C GLU A 93 7.03 -8.75 1.79
N GLU A 94 8.16 -9.19 1.21
CA GLU A 94 8.34 -9.19 -0.23
C GLU A 94 7.28 -10.14 -0.79
N ARG A 95 6.07 -9.60 -0.97
CA ARG A 95 5.12 -10.14 -1.92
C ARG A 95 5.88 -10.28 -3.23
N ASP A 96 6.14 -11.51 -3.63
CA ASP A 96 6.71 -11.80 -4.95
C ASP A 96 5.62 -11.49 -5.97
N LEU A 97 5.54 -10.21 -6.35
CA LEU A 97 4.49 -9.69 -7.21
C LEU A 97 4.52 -10.34 -8.59
N LEU A 98 5.68 -10.84 -9.02
CA LEU A 98 5.82 -11.58 -10.27
C LEU A 98 5.19 -12.97 -10.16
N GLN A 99 5.35 -13.66 -9.03
CA GLN A 99 4.65 -14.92 -8.78
C GLN A 99 3.15 -14.71 -8.57
N GLU A 100 2.76 -13.66 -7.84
CA GLU A 100 1.35 -13.30 -7.69
C GLU A 100 0.70 -13.01 -9.04
N LEU A 101 1.39 -12.30 -9.95
CA LEU A 101 0.88 -12.00 -11.29
C LEU A 101 0.50 -13.27 -12.07
N LYS A 102 1.27 -14.35 -11.95
CA LYS A 102 0.98 -15.64 -12.61
C LYS A 102 -0.27 -16.33 -12.07
N THR A 103 -0.69 -15.99 -10.86
CA THR A 103 -1.87 -16.58 -10.21
C THR A 103 -3.15 -15.77 -10.45
N LYS A 104 -3.05 -14.60 -11.09
CA LYS A 104 -4.18 -13.70 -11.35
C LYS A 104 -5.04 -14.21 -12.50
N ASN A 105 -6.35 -14.01 -12.39
CA ASN A 105 -7.30 -14.31 -13.45
C ASN A 105 -7.41 -13.18 -14.49
N SER A 106 -8.13 -13.43 -15.59
CA SER A 106 -8.25 -12.49 -16.72
C SER A 106 -8.85 -11.15 -16.32
N GLU A 107 -9.81 -11.11 -15.38
CA GLU A 107 -10.40 -9.85 -14.89
C GLU A 107 -9.39 -9.02 -14.09
N GLU A 108 -8.61 -9.67 -13.23
CA GLU A 108 -7.58 -9.01 -12.44
C GLU A 108 -6.46 -8.45 -13.31
N ILE A 109 -5.97 -9.23 -14.27
CA ILE A 109 -4.95 -8.75 -15.22
C ILE A 109 -5.52 -7.61 -16.07
N SER A 110 -6.75 -7.72 -16.57
CA SER A 110 -7.42 -6.65 -17.33
C SER A 110 -7.50 -5.33 -16.55
N LYS A 111 -7.79 -5.38 -15.25
CA LYS A 111 -7.76 -4.19 -14.38
C LYS A 111 -6.36 -3.60 -14.27
N ILE A 112 -5.34 -4.44 -14.11
CA ILE A 112 -3.93 -4.01 -13.98
C ILE A 112 -3.46 -3.28 -15.24
N VAL A 113 -3.76 -3.84 -16.42
CA VAL A 113 -3.31 -3.30 -17.71
C VAL A 113 -4.21 -2.20 -18.27
N SER A 114 -5.32 -1.89 -17.61
CA SER A 114 -6.28 -0.89 -18.08
C SER A 114 -5.65 0.51 -18.11
N SER A 115 -5.85 1.20 -19.24
CA SER A 115 -5.33 2.55 -19.50
C SER A 115 -3.81 2.66 -19.47
N GLU A 116 -3.10 1.55 -19.68
CA GLU A 116 -1.65 1.52 -19.79
C GLU A 116 -1.15 1.58 -21.23
N LYS A 117 0.14 1.87 -21.36
CA LYS A 117 0.81 1.93 -22.66
C LYS A 117 1.13 0.51 -23.18
N PRO A 118 1.13 0.28 -24.50
CA PRO A 118 1.36 -1.04 -25.09
C PRO A 118 2.61 -1.77 -24.60
N ASP A 119 3.69 -1.03 -24.30
CA ASP A 119 4.95 -1.57 -23.79
C ASP A 119 4.82 -2.19 -22.39
N MET A 120 4.10 -1.51 -21.49
CA MET A 120 3.84 -2.00 -20.14
C MET A 120 2.82 -3.15 -20.17
N ILE A 121 1.83 -3.09 -21.06
CA ILE A 121 0.87 -4.19 -21.27
C ILE A 121 1.62 -5.44 -21.74
N ALA A 122 2.49 -5.31 -22.75
CA ALA A 122 3.33 -6.41 -23.23
C ALA A 122 4.16 -7.04 -22.11
N LEU A 123 4.78 -6.20 -21.27
CA LEU A 123 5.57 -6.67 -20.14
C LEU A 123 4.74 -7.43 -19.10
N VAL A 124 3.52 -6.96 -18.78
CA VAL A 124 2.60 -7.66 -17.87
C VAL A 124 2.17 -9.01 -18.45
N LEU A 125 1.77 -9.04 -19.73
CA LEU A 125 1.31 -10.27 -20.38
C LEU A 125 2.42 -11.32 -20.50
N CYS A 126 3.67 -10.91 -20.78
CA CYS A 126 4.81 -11.82 -20.87
C CYS A 126 5.21 -12.47 -19.53
N PHE A 127 4.96 -11.80 -18.40
CA PHE A 127 5.27 -12.32 -17.06
C PHE A 127 4.08 -13.02 -16.39
N GLY A 128 2.87 -12.84 -16.92
CA GLY A 128 1.65 -13.51 -16.47
C GLY A 128 1.55 -14.96 -16.93
N ASP A 129 0.41 -15.59 -16.60
CA ASP A 129 0.08 -16.91 -17.14
C ASP A 129 -0.25 -16.80 -18.64
N PRO A 130 0.31 -17.65 -19.53
CA PRO A 130 0.11 -17.54 -20.97
C PRO A 130 -1.33 -17.67 -21.45
N ASP A 131 -2.13 -18.55 -20.82
CA ASP A 131 -3.51 -18.78 -21.22
C ASP A 131 -4.38 -17.57 -20.83
N VAL A 132 -4.20 -17.09 -19.59
CA VAL A 132 -4.87 -15.87 -19.12
C VAL A 132 -4.44 -14.64 -19.93
N ALA A 133 -3.16 -14.52 -20.27
CA ALA A 133 -2.64 -13.42 -21.06
C ALA A 133 -3.24 -13.39 -22.49
N ALA A 134 -3.42 -14.55 -23.11
CA ALA A 134 -4.07 -14.67 -24.41
C ALA A 134 -5.55 -14.23 -24.36
N ASP A 135 -6.27 -14.62 -23.31
CA ASP A 135 -7.65 -14.19 -23.10
C ASP A 135 -7.73 -12.66 -22.96
N VAL A 136 -6.87 -12.06 -22.14
CA VAL A 136 -6.82 -10.59 -21.96
C VAL A 136 -6.43 -9.88 -23.26
N LEU A 137 -5.49 -10.44 -24.03
CA LEU A 137 -5.10 -9.88 -25.32
C LEU A 137 -6.28 -9.86 -26.32
N ASN A 138 -7.18 -10.85 -26.26
CA ASN A 138 -8.34 -10.92 -27.15
C ASN A 138 -9.33 -9.78 -26.96
N ASP A 139 -9.39 -9.20 -25.76
CA ASP A 139 -10.31 -8.11 -25.40
C ASP A 139 -9.86 -6.73 -25.90
N PHE A 140 -8.60 -6.58 -26.33
CA PHE A 140 -8.12 -5.32 -26.91
C PHE A 140 -8.59 -5.12 -28.37
N PRO A 141 -8.67 -3.88 -28.88
CA PRO A 141 -8.83 -3.61 -30.31
C PRO A 141 -7.64 -4.13 -31.15
N GLU A 142 -7.87 -4.56 -32.40
CA GLU A 142 -6.82 -5.13 -33.28
C GLU A 142 -5.55 -4.28 -33.37
N MET A 143 -5.71 -2.96 -33.56
CA MET A 143 -4.58 -2.02 -33.65
C MET A 143 -3.71 -2.04 -32.38
N ILE A 144 -4.34 -2.11 -31.20
CA ILE A 144 -3.62 -2.14 -29.93
C ILE A 144 -2.97 -3.51 -29.72
N LYS A 145 -3.62 -4.62 -30.13
CA LYS A 145 -3.01 -5.95 -30.08
C LYS A 145 -1.72 -6.00 -30.89
N GLU A 146 -1.75 -5.45 -32.10
CA GLU A 146 -0.58 -5.39 -32.97
C GLU A 146 0.57 -4.62 -32.31
N GLU A 147 0.29 -3.43 -31.75
CA GLU A 147 1.28 -2.65 -31.01
C GLU A 147 1.86 -3.42 -29.83
N ILE A 148 1.02 -4.07 -29.02
CA ILE A 148 1.47 -4.90 -27.88
C ILE A 148 2.40 -6.02 -28.35
N LEU A 149 2.02 -6.75 -29.40
CA LEU A 149 2.82 -7.86 -29.93
C LEU A 149 4.16 -7.41 -30.49
N ILE A 150 4.21 -6.25 -31.15
CA ILE A 150 5.47 -5.65 -31.61
C ILE A 150 6.38 -5.31 -30.42
N GLN A 151 5.84 -4.77 -29.33
CA GLN A 151 6.64 -4.43 -28.15
C GLN A 151 7.31 -5.65 -27.51
N ILE A 152 6.70 -6.84 -27.58
CA ILE A 152 7.28 -8.08 -27.01
C ILE A 152 8.65 -8.38 -27.61
N HIS A 153 8.87 -8.09 -28.89
CA HIS A 153 10.15 -8.31 -29.56
C HIS A 153 11.30 -7.55 -28.87
N ASP A 154 11.03 -6.37 -28.35
CA ASP A 154 12.04 -5.47 -27.78
C ASP A 154 12.28 -5.70 -26.28
N LEU A 155 11.51 -6.60 -25.64
CA LEU A 155 11.64 -6.89 -24.21
C LEU A 155 12.76 -7.89 -23.92
N ASP A 156 13.65 -7.52 -23.00
CA ASP A 156 14.58 -8.47 -22.36
C ASP A 156 14.01 -8.98 -21.03
N LEU A 157 13.22 -10.05 -21.10
CA LEU A 157 12.57 -10.67 -19.94
C LEU A 157 13.56 -11.26 -18.93
N SER A 158 14.82 -11.48 -19.33
CA SER A 158 15.86 -11.98 -18.44
C SER A 158 16.50 -10.87 -17.59
N SER A 159 16.35 -9.62 -18.03
CA SER A 159 16.95 -8.45 -17.39
C SER A 159 16.31 -8.12 -16.06
N GLU A 160 17.16 -7.90 -15.05
CA GLU A 160 16.74 -7.35 -13.76
C GLU A 160 16.10 -5.97 -13.90
N TYR A 161 16.43 -5.21 -14.95
CA TYR A 161 15.81 -3.91 -15.20
C TYR A 161 14.30 -4.05 -15.48
N GLU A 162 13.90 -4.96 -16.38
CA GLU A 162 12.50 -5.15 -16.74
C GLU A 162 11.69 -5.77 -15.59
N LYS A 163 12.29 -6.72 -14.85
CA LYS A 163 11.67 -7.27 -13.63
C LYS A 163 11.39 -6.18 -12.60
N ASN A 164 12.41 -5.37 -12.28
CA ASN A 164 12.26 -4.26 -11.34
C ASN A 164 11.26 -3.20 -11.84
N ARG A 165 11.21 -2.96 -13.14
CA ARG A 165 10.24 -2.05 -13.77
C ARG A 165 8.81 -2.57 -13.59
N LEU A 166 8.59 -3.86 -13.88
CA LEU A 166 7.31 -4.51 -13.68
C LEU A 166 6.89 -4.53 -12.22
N GLU A 167 7.78 -4.87 -11.29
CA GLU A 167 7.46 -4.86 -9.86
C GLU A 167 7.06 -3.49 -9.35
N ARG A 168 7.78 -2.42 -9.75
CA ARG A 168 7.41 -1.04 -9.38
C ARG A 168 6.02 -0.68 -9.91
N PHE A 169 5.74 -1.06 -11.15
CA PHE A 169 4.44 -0.85 -11.77
C PHE A 169 3.34 -1.61 -11.01
N LEU A 170 3.54 -2.89 -10.70
CA LEU A 170 2.58 -3.71 -9.97
C LEU A 170 2.32 -3.17 -8.56
N LYS A 171 3.35 -2.73 -7.83
CA LYS A 171 3.18 -2.08 -6.51
C LYS A 171 2.25 -0.88 -6.63
N PHE A 172 2.57 0.04 -7.52
CA PHE A 172 1.78 1.26 -7.73
C PHE A 172 0.34 0.94 -8.17
N LYS A 173 0.16 0.02 -9.12
CA LYS A 173 -1.17 -0.32 -9.63
C LYS A 173 -2.03 -1.04 -8.63
N LEU A 174 -1.49 -2.01 -7.90
CA LEU A 174 -2.24 -2.74 -6.90
C LEU A 174 -2.63 -1.82 -5.74
N GLU A 175 -1.77 -0.87 -5.35
CA GLU A 175 -2.13 0.18 -4.40
C GLU A 175 -3.22 1.11 -4.94
N ALA A 176 -3.14 1.54 -6.21
CA ALA A 176 -4.15 2.37 -6.84
C ALA A 176 -5.51 1.66 -6.92
N ILE A 177 -5.54 0.39 -7.36
CA ILE A 177 -6.74 -0.44 -7.40
C ILE A 177 -7.28 -0.65 -5.97
N ALA A 178 -6.41 -0.97 -5.01
CA ALA A 178 -6.81 -1.14 -3.62
C ALA A 178 -7.33 0.17 -3.01
N LEU A 179 -6.82 1.34 -3.42
CA LEU A 179 -7.34 2.64 -3.01
C LEU A 179 -8.68 2.93 -3.67
N GLU A 180 -8.89 2.56 -4.93
CA GLU A 180 -10.20 2.63 -5.60
C GLU A 180 -11.23 1.69 -4.96
N GLU A 181 -10.80 0.50 -4.49
CA GLU A 181 -11.66 -0.47 -3.83
C GLU A 181 -11.91 -0.15 -2.34
N LYS A 182 -10.89 0.36 -1.62
CA LYS A 182 -11.00 0.87 -0.23
C LYS A 182 -11.66 2.22 -0.14
N SER A 183 -11.57 3.02 -1.20
CA SER A 183 -12.60 4.01 -1.48
C SER A 183 -13.85 3.21 -1.81
N LEU A 184 -14.52 2.73 -0.76
CA LEU A 184 -15.96 2.55 -0.78
C LEU A 184 -16.51 3.70 -1.62
N PRO A 185 -17.37 3.45 -2.61
CA PRO A 185 -17.84 4.49 -3.51
C PRO A 185 -18.77 5.43 -2.70
N ILE A 186 -18.18 6.26 -1.85
CA ILE A 186 -18.80 7.23 -0.94
C ILE A 186 -18.80 8.61 -1.61
N HIS A 187 -18.15 8.72 -2.76
CA HIS A 187 -18.16 9.92 -3.59
C HIS A 187 -18.27 9.60 -5.09
N ASN A 188 -19.14 8.66 -5.46
CA ASN A 188 -19.48 8.53 -6.89
C ASN A 188 -20.43 9.69 -7.27
N PRO A 189 -20.07 10.59 -8.21
CA PRO A 189 -20.98 11.63 -8.68
C PRO A 189 -22.31 11.07 -9.22
N LYS A 190 -22.35 9.77 -9.59
CA LYS A 190 -23.58 9.07 -10.00
C LYS A 190 -24.56 8.86 -8.85
N GLY A 191 -24.09 8.61 -7.62
CA GLY A 191 -24.94 8.46 -6.44
C GLY A 191 -25.65 9.77 -6.11
N LYS A 192 -24.92 10.88 -6.13
CA LYS A 192 -25.48 12.24 -5.97
C LYS A 192 -26.54 12.54 -7.03
N LYS A 193 -26.25 12.27 -8.31
CA LYS A 193 -27.24 12.46 -9.40
C LYS A 193 -28.48 11.58 -9.22
N ALA A 194 -28.30 10.32 -8.84
CA ALA A 194 -29.42 9.40 -8.61
C ALA A 194 -30.25 9.81 -7.38
N ALA A 195 -29.61 10.27 -6.31
CA ALA A 195 -30.27 10.82 -5.13
C ALA A 195 -31.08 12.09 -5.47
N ASP A 196 -30.49 13.00 -6.23
CA ASP A 196 -31.15 14.20 -6.74
C ASP A 196 -32.37 13.89 -7.62
N LEU A 197 -32.31 12.84 -8.44
CA LEU A 197 -33.44 12.39 -9.25
C LEU A 197 -34.52 11.72 -8.40
N LEU A 198 -34.13 10.81 -7.50
CA LEU A 198 -35.05 10.12 -6.59
C LEU A 198 -35.77 11.12 -5.66
N GLY A 199 -35.12 12.21 -5.26
CA GLY A 199 -35.69 13.26 -4.40
C GLY A 199 -36.72 14.14 -5.12
N ARG A 200 -36.74 14.10 -6.47
CA ARG A 200 -37.74 14.78 -7.31
C ARG A 200 -38.93 13.91 -7.67
N LEU A 201 -38.89 12.61 -7.35
CA LEU A 201 -40.00 11.69 -7.58
C LEU A 201 -41.05 11.80 -6.48
N ARG A 202 -42.25 11.28 -6.75
CA ARG A 202 -43.28 11.10 -5.72
C ARG A 202 -42.76 10.14 -4.64
N PRO A 203 -43.02 10.39 -3.34
CA PRO A 203 -42.44 9.61 -2.25
C PRO A 203 -42.64 8.09 -2.38
N GLY A 204 -43.83 7.64 -2.77
CA GLY A 204 -44.15 6.22 -2.95
C GLY A 204 -43.43 5.56 -4.13
N ASP A 205 -43.14 6.32 -5.20
CA ASP A 205 -42.38 5.80 -6.36
C ASP A 205 -40.89 5.73 -6.03
N SER A 206 -40.37 6.75 -5.33
CA SER A 206 -38.98 6.82 -4.87
C SER A 206 -38.61 5.64 -3.97
N GLN A 207 -39.44 5.34 -2.96
CA GLN A 207 -39.24 4.22 -2.04
C GLN A 207 -39.24 2.86 -2.75
N LYS A 208 -40.18 2.63 -3.67
CA LYS A 208 -40.28 1.37 -4.43
C LYS A 208 -39.07 1.15 -5.34
N ILE A 209 -38.63 2.21 -6.02
CA ILE A 209 -37.46 2.15 -6.90
C ILE A 209 -36.19 1.93 -6.08
N PHE A 210 -36.03 2.65 -4.97
CA PHE A 210 -34.88 2.50 -4.08
C PHE A 210 -34.78 1.09 -3.49
N ALA A 211 -35.89 0.49 -3.06
CA ALA A 211 -35.90 -0.89 -2.56
C ALA A 211 -35.39 -1.90 -3.60
N ARG A 212 -35.81 -1.75 -4.86
CA ARG A 212 -35.33 -2.59 -5.98
C ARG A 212 -33.86 -2.36 -6.29
N ILE A 213 -33.38 -1.11 -6.18
CA ILE A 213 -31.95 -0.80 -6.35
C ILE A 213 -31.14 -1.44 -5.23
N ARG A 214 -31.62 -1.40 -3.98
CA ARG A 214 -30.97 -1.99 -2.81
C ARG A 214 -30.83 -3.51 -2.92
N GLU A 215 -31.85 -4.20 -3.43
CA GLU A 215 -31.77 -5.65 -3.69
C GLU A 215 -30.80 -6.01 -4.81
N LYS A 216 -30.80 -5.24 -5.91
CA LYS A 216 -29.98 -5.57 -7.09
C LYS A 216 -28.53 -5.14 -6.97
N ARG A 217 -28.27 -4.00 -6.32
CA ARG A 217 -26.95 -3.36 -6.22
C ARG A 217 -26.82 -2.63 -4.87
N PRO A 218 -26.55 -3.38 -3.77
CA PRO A 218 -26.51 -2.82 -2.42
C PRO A 218 -25.51 -1.67 -2.27
N GLY A 219 -24.28 -1.80 -2.79
CA GLY A 219 -23.28 -0.73 -2.70
C GLY A 219 -23.65 0.55 -3.46
N PHE A 220 -24.48 0.47 -4.51
CA PHE A 220 -25.00 1.67 -5.18
C PHE A 220 -26.14 2.33 -4.39
N ALA A 221 -26.93 1.54 -3.66
CA ALA A 221 -27.98 2.06 -2.80
C ALA A 221 -27.41 2.80 -1.57
N GLU A 222 -26.31 2.32 -0.99
CA GLU A 222 -25.58 3.01 0.09
C GLU A 222 -25.09 4.39 -0.37
N ASN A 223 -24.43 4.44 -1.52
CA ASN A 223 -23.96 5.67 -2.16
C ASN A 223 -25.08 6.67 -2.48
N ILE A 224 -26.24 6.20 -2.95
CA ILE A 224 -27.43 7.05 -3.12
C ILE A 224 -27.86 7.61 -1.75
N MET A 225 -27.94 6.77 -0.72
CA MET A 225 -28.44 7.14 0.60
C MET A 225 -27.59 8.24 1.26
N GLU A 226 -26.27 8.19 1.09
CA GLU A 226 -25.33 9.21 1.57
C GLU A 226 -25.57 10.60 0.95
N HIS A 227 -26.15 10.64 -0.25
CA HIS A 227 -26.48 11.88 -0.95
C HIS A 227 -27.98 12.21 -0.95
N PHE A 228 -28.83 11.33 -0.39
CA PHE A 228 -30.29 11.45 -0.43
C PHE A 228 -30.86 12.31 0.70
N PHE A 229 -30.17 12.37 1.85
CA PHE A 229 -30.62 13.13 3.00
C PHE A 229 -30.22 14.61 2.88
N ARG A 230 -31.21 15.50 2.72
CA ARG A 230 -31.02 16.95 2.92
C ARG A 230 -31.42 17.31 4.35
N MET A 231 -30.72 18.27 4.96
CA MET A 231 -31.07 18.79 6.31
C MET A 231 -32.53 19.25 6.40
N GLU A 232 -33.09 19.71 5.28
CA GLU A 232 -34.48 20.15 5.16
C GLU A 232 -35.49 18.99 5.33
N ASP A 233 -35.10 17.75 5.01
CA ASP A 233 -35.96 16.57 5.13
C ASP A 233 -36.18 16.14 6.59
N LEU A 234 -35.31 16.57 7.51
CA LEU A 234 -35.46 16.33 8.95
C LEU A 234 -36.68 17.05 9.55
N LEU A 235 -37.17 18.11 8.90
CA LEU A 235 -38.35 18.86 9.33
C LEU A 235 -39.66 18.09 9.11
N PHE A 236 -39.64 17.06 8.26
CA PHE A 236 -40.81 16.24 7.91
C PHE A 236 -40.79 14.86 8.58
N LEU A 237 -39.76 14.55 9.39
CA LEU A 237 -39.67 13.30 10.12
C LEU A 237 -40.46 13.36 11.43
N GLU A 238 -41.29 12.34 11.65
CA GLU A 238 -41.94 12.12 12.93
C GLU A 238 -40.92 11.74 14.04
N ARG A 239 -41.38 11.77 15.29
CA ARG A 239 -40.52 11.72 16.49
C ARG A 239 -39.67 10.44 16.60
N GLU A 240 -40.21 9.27 16.27
CA GLU A 240 -39.49 7.99 16.36
C GLU A 240 -38.33 7.84 15.35
N PRO A 241 -38.52 8.07 14.03
CA PRO A 241 -37.44 8.03 13.05
C PRO A 241 -36.32 9.04 13.35
N LEU A 242 -36.69 10.25 13.80
CA LEU A 242 -35.74 11.30 14.18
C LEU A 242 -34.85 10.84 15.35
N ASN A 243 -35.45 10.27 16.40
CA ASN A 243 -34.71 9.73 17.54
C ASN A 243 -33.75 8.60 17.14
N ARG A 244 -34.14 7.73 16.19
CA ARG A 244 -33.26 6.67 15.70
C ARG A 244 -32.08 7.21 14.88
N PHE A 245 -32.29 8.28 14.12
CA PHE A 245 -31.22 8.97 13.38
C PHE A 245 -30.19 9.63 14.32
N PHE A 246 -30.63 10.26 15.41
CA PHE A 246 -29.74 10.94 16.37
C PHE A 246 -29.11 10.00 17.42
N LEU A 247 -29.66 8.81 17.64
CA LEU A 247 -29.18 7.84 18.64
C LEU A 247 -27.68 7.49 18.56
N PRO A 248 -27.07 7.30 17.37
CA PRO A 248 -25.63 7.08 17.23
C PRO A 248 -24.79 8.30 17.64
N PHE A 249 -25.26 9.52 17.33
CA PHE A 249 -24.57 10.77 17.66
C PHE A 249 -24.65 11.10 19.15
N ILE A 250 -25.79 10.82 19.80
CA ILE A 250 -25.97 11.01 21.25
C ILE A 250 -25.09 10.04 22.05
N ARG A 251 -24.96 8.78 21.61
CA ARG A 251 -24.07 7.78 22.24
C ARG A 251 -22.59 8.15 22.17
N SER A 252 -22.20 8.96 21.18
CA SER A 252 -20.83 9.48 21.06
C SER A 252 -20.51 10.57 22.10
N PHE A 253 -21.51 11.27 22.63
CA PHE A 253 -21.32 12.30 23.66
C PHE A 253 -21.32 11.73 25.09
N SER A 254 -22.00 10.61 25.36
CA SER A 254 -22.02 9.97 26.68
C SER A 254 -20.77 9.14 27.03
N ARG A 255 -19.72 9.16 26.20
CA ARG A 255 -18.41 8.56 26.53
C ARG A 255 -17.34 9.57 26.92
N VAL A 256 -17.68 10.87 26.98
CA VAL A 256 -16.73 11.97 27.29
C VAL A 256 -17.17 12.79 28.52
N LEU A 257 -18.12 12.29 29.31
CA LEU A 257 -18.40 12.74 30.68
C LEU A 257 -18.49 11.52 31.60
#